data_AF-R7KBE5-F1
#
_entry.id   AF-R7KBE5-F1
#
_cell.length_a   1.000
_cell.length_b   1.000
_cell.length_c   1.000
_cell.angle_alpha   90.00
_cell.angle_beta   90.00
_cell.angle_gamma   90.00
#
_symmetry.space_group_name_H-M   'P 1'
#
loop_
_entity.id
_entity.type
_entity.pdbx_description
1 polymer ?
#
loop_
_entity_poly.entity_id
_entity_poly.type
_entity_poly.pdbx_seq_one_letter_code
_entity_poly.pdbx_strand_id
1 'polypeptide(L)'
;MEKLTSNELRTKYLNFFAERGHAIIPTASLIPENDPTVLFTTAGMHPLVPYLLGEKHPRGTRLTDVQICVRTGDIEEVGDASHCTFFEMLGNWSLGDYFKKEAISWSFDFLTKVLGIPLDRLSVSVFAGDESCPRDDESADIWASLGVDRSHIFFLPKKNNWWGPAGVTGPCGPDTEMFIDTGKPKCSENCSPACDCGKYLEIWNNVFMQYFKDANGNFTPLAKKNVDTGMGLERTLCIINGFKSVYETDLFDFAIKALEKMSGKTYSDGGEDMVAMRIIADHIRTATFMLGDINGITPSNVDQGYVLRRLIRRSVRYAKKLGLSDGALEEVAKLYIAKYGDVYEFIKANADKIVSELKLEEERFGKTLEQGLKEFEKVITHIPTKTVPGKTAFRLYDTFGFPLEMTVELASENGFDVDTDGYEKAFKEHQEKSKLGADQKFKGGLADSTEETAKLHSATHLLNAALKEVLHDNSIMQKGSNITAERLRFDFNFDRPLTKEEIEAVEKRVNEEIGKGIEIKCEEMTVDEAKAQGAIGVFTSKYGERVKVYTIGFSKEICGGPHAKNTADLGEFKIVKEQSSSAGVRRIKAVLTPKGDK
;
A
#
# COMPACT_ATOMS: atom_id res chain seq x y z
N MET A 1 27.58 -28.75 3.39
CA MET A 1 26.93 -28.43 2.10
C MET A 1 26.98 -26.93 1.92
N GLU A 2 27.27 -26.49 0.69
CA GLU A 2 27.15 -25.09 0.29
C GLU A 2 25.69 -24.64 0.49
N LYS A 3 25.48 -23.41 0.98
CA LYS A 3 24.14 -22.88 1.28
C LYS A 3 23.50 -22.43 -0.04
N LEU A 4 22.24 -22.81 -0.27
CA LEU A 4 21.47 -22.39 -1.43
C LEU A 4 21.14 -20.90 -1.33
N THR A 5 21.47 -20.12 -2.35
CA THR A 5 21.14 -18.69 -2.42
C THR A 5 19.77 -18.44 -3.03
N SER A 6 19.20 -17.26 -2.78
CA SER A 6 17.93 -16.82 -3.37
C SER A 6 17.93 -16.86 -4.91
N ASN A 7 19.02 -16.43 -5.56
CA ASN A 7 19.13 -16.45 -7.02
C ASN A 7 19.15 -17.88 -7.58
N GLU A 8 19.84 -18.80 -6.90
CA GLU A 8 19.85 -20.20 -7.30
C GLU A 8 18.47 -20.85 -7.13
N LEU A 9 17.74 -20.55 -6.05
CA LEU A 9 16.39 -21.08 -5.85
C LEU A 9 15.42 -20.57 -6.92
N ARG A 10 15.41 -19.25 -7.20
CA ARG A 10 14.62 -18.67 -8.31
C ARG A 10 14.94 -19.36 -9.64
N THR A 11 16.23 -19.47 -9.96
CA THR A 11 16.70 -20.07 -11.22
C THR A 11 16.31 -21.54 -11.33
N LYS A 12 16.53 -22.33 -10.28
CA LYS A 12 16.15 -23.75 -10.24
C LYS A 12 14.65 -23.93 -10.44
N TYR A 13 13.83 -23.12 -9.78
CA TYR A 13 12.37 -23.19 -9.91
C TYR A 13 11.90 -22.85 -11.32
N LEU A 14 12.31 -21.68 -11.85
CA LEU A 14 11.90 -21.22 -13.17
C LEU A 14 12.36 -22.19 -14.28
N ASN A 15 13.60 -22.69 -14.23
CA ASN A 15 14.10 -23.66 -15.20
C ASN A 15 13.34 -24.99 -15.11
N PHE A 16 13.06 -25.47 -13.90
CA PHE A 16 12.34 -26.73 -13.68
C PHE A 16 10.95 -26.72 -14.34
N PHE A 17 10.22 -25.60 -14.25
CA PHE A 17 8.92 -25.46 -14.91
C PHE A 17 9.04 -25.10 -16.39
N ALA A 18 10.05 -24.34 -16.80
CA ALA A 18 10.31 -24.09 -18.22
C ALA A 18 10.58 -25.38 -19.01
N GLU A 19 11.35 -26.32 -18.43
CA GLU A 19 11.58 -27.66 -19.00
C GLU A 19 10.29 -28.50 -19.14
N ARG A 20 9.23 -28.14 -18.40
CA ARG A 20 7.89 -28.77 -18.43
C ARG A 20 6.90 -28.01 -19.33
N GLY A 21 7.40 -27.04 -20.09
CA GLY A 21 6.62 -26.27 -21.07
C GLY A 21 5.88 -25.08 -20.48
N HIS A 22 6.20 -24.64 -19.26
CA HIS A 22 5.68 -23.40 -18.71
C HIS A 22 6.41 -22.21 -19.33
N ALA A 23 5.65 -21.22 -19.77
CA ALA A 23 6.23 -19.95 -20.17
C ALA A 23 6.62 -19.17 -18.91
N ILE A 24 7.89 -18.77 -18.81
CA ILE A 24 8.33 -17.81 -17.81
C ILE A 24 7.71 -16.45 -18.16
N ILE A 25 7.01 -15.86 -17.19
CA ILE A 25 6.39 -14.53 -17.30
C ILE A 25 7.03 -13.58 -16.27
N PRO A 26 7.03 -12.25 -16.53
CA PRO A 26 7.54 -11.29 -15.57
C PRO A 26 6.59 -11.16 -14.37
N THR A 27 7.13 -10.73 -13.23
CA THR A 27 6.29 -10.32 -12.10
C THR A 27 5.41 -9.12 -12.45
N ALA A 28 4.21 -9.06 -11.89
CA ALA A 28 3.31 -7.93 -11.95
C ALA A 28 3.55 -6.91 -10.82
N SER A 29 2.93 -5.73 -10.95
CA SER A 29 2.98 -4.66 -9.96
C SER A 29 2.43 -5.10 -8.59
N LEU A 30 2.97 -4.49 -7.53
CA LEU A 30 2.40 -4.55 -6.18
C LEU A 30 1.03 -3.90 -6.07
N ILE A 31 0.62 -3.08 -7.05
CA ILE A 31 -0.72 -2.51 -7.14
C ILE A 31 -1.60 -3.47 -7.97
N PRO A 32 -2.65 -4.07 -7.38
CA PRO A 32 -3.58 -4.92 -8.11
C PRO A 32 -4.30 -4.14 -9.20
N GLU A 33 -4.30 -4.64 -10.44
CA GLU A 33 -5.04 -4.02 -11.55
C GLU A 33 -6.52 -4.42 -11.54
N ASN A 34 -6.83 -5.63 -11.08
CA ASN A 34 -8.12 -6.29 -11.29
C ASN A 34 -8.91 -6.58 -10.01
N ASP A 35 -8.44 -6.13 -8.84
CA ASP A 35 -9.11 -6.36 -7.56
C ASP A 35 -9.15 -5.09 -6.70
N PRO A 36 -10.29 -4.39 -6.62
CA PRO A 36 -10.43 -3.18 -5.81
C PRO A 36 -10.60 -3.48 -4.32
N THR A 37 -10.67 -4.75 -3.91
CA THR A 37 -10.90 -5.15 -2.51
C THR A 37 -9.62 -5.27 -1.69
N VAL A 38 -8.47 -5.33 -2.36
CA VAL A 38 -7.14 -5.41 -1.74
C VAL A 38 -6.26 -4.22 -2.16
N LEU A 39 -5.43 -3.76 -1.22
CA LEU A 39 -4.48 -2.67 -1.50
C LEU A 39 -3.23 -3.15 -2.26
N PHE A 40 -2.82 -4.39 -2.06
CA PHE A 40 -1.59 -4.95 -2.62
C PHE A 40 -1.82 -6.29 -3.29
N THR A 41 -0.93 -6.62 -4.23
CA THR A 41 -0.76 -7.99 -4.72
C THR A 41 -0.22 -8.84 -3.57
N THR A 42 -1.04 -9.75 -3.04
CA THR A 42 -0.73 -10.57 -1.84
C THR A 42 -0.44 -12.04 -2.18
N ALA A 43 -0.64 -12.43 -3.44
CA ALA A 43 -0.42 -13.77 -3.96
C ALA A 43 -0.08 -13.75 -5.45
N GLY A 44 0.65 -14.77 -5.91
CA GLY A 44 1.03 -14.99 -7.30
C GLY A 44 -0.14 -15.06 -8.27
N MET A 45 -1.31 -15.54 -7.82
CA MET A 45 -2.48 -15.66 -8.67
C MET A 45 -3.26 -14.37 -8.92
N HIS A 46 -3.08 -13.31 -8.12
CA HIS A 46 -3.86 -12.07 -8.26
C HIS A 46 -3.79 -11.48 -9.68
N PRO A 47 -2.60 -11.34 -10.30
CA PRO A 47 -2.48 -10.87 -11.68
C PRO A 47 -3.09 -11.84 -12.71
N LEU A 48 -3.30 -13.10 -12.34
CA LEU A 48 -3.76 -14.16 -13.22
C LEU A 48 -5.26 -14.46 -13.14
N VAL A 49 -5.98 -13.80 -12.24
CA VAL A 49 -7.43 -13.97 -12.03
C VAL A 49 -8.24 -13.96 -13.34
N PRO A 50 -8.05 -13.01 -14.28
CA PRO A 50 -8.80 -13.01 -15.55
C PRO A 50 -8.62 -14.30 -16.36
N TYR A 51 -7.41 -14.85 -16.37
CA TYR A 51 -7.09 -16.05 -17.13
C TYR A 51 -7.58 -17.32 -16.43
N LEU A 52 -7.56 -17.33 -15.09
CA LEU A 52 -8.17 -18.39 -14.27
C LEU A 52 -9.70 -18.42 -14.46
N LEU A 53 -10.32 -17.27 -14.76
CA LEU A 53 -11.73 -17.15 -15.11
C LEU A 53 -12.05 -17.59 -16.56
N GLY A 54 -11.03 -17.89 -17.37
CA GLY A 54 -11.19 -18.48 -18.70
C GLY A 54 -10.70 -17.58 -19.85
N GLU A 55 -10.20 -16.38 -19.58
CA GLU A 55 -9.51 -15.59 -20.59
C GLU A 55 -8.23 -16.30 -21.08
N LYS A 56 -7.83 -16.02 -22.33
CA LYS A 56 -6.61 -16.59 -22.89
C LYS A 56 -5.40 -15.74 -22.52
N HIS A 57 -4.43 -16.33 -21.83
CA HIS A 57 -3.16 -15.66 -21.59
C HIS A 57 -2.29 -15.67 -22.87
N PRO A 58 -1.64 -14.55 -23.24
CA PRO A 58 -0.88 -14.43 -24.49
C PRO A 58 0.33 -15.37 -24.57
N ARG A 59 0.82 -15.87 -23.42
CA ARG A 59 1.97 -16.77 -23.32
C ARG A 59 1.60 -18.25 -23.25
N GLY A 60 0.32 -18.60 -23.40
CA GLY A 60 -0.17 -20.00 -23.40
C GLY A 60 -0.87 -20.39 -22.10
N THR A 61 -1.04 -21.70 -21.88
CA THR A 61 -1.85 -22.27 -20.79
C THR A 61 -1.03 -22.77 -19.60
N ARG A 62 0.30 -22.73 -19.69
CA ARG A 62 1.23 -23.08 -18.60
C ARG A 62 2.14 -21.90 -18.34
N LEU A 63 2.13 -21.37 -17.13
CA LEU A 63 2.84 -20.14 -16.77
C LEU A 63 3.67 -20.35 -15.50
N THR A 64 4.81 -19.69 -15.37
CA THR A 64 5.58 -19.67 -14.13
C THR A 64 6.27 -18.34 -13.93
N ASP A 65 6.38 -17.89 -12.69
CA ASP A 65 7.09 -16.67 -12.33
C ASP A 65 7.64 -16.70 -10.89
N VAL A 66 8.20 -15.55 -10.49
CA VAL A 66 8.47 -15.20 -9.10
C VAL A 66 7.75 -13.88 -8.82
N GLN A 67 6.52 -13.95 -8.33
CA GLN A 67 5.69 -12.80 -8.05
C GLN A 67 6.09 -12.11 -6.75
N ILE A 68 6.37 -10.80 -6.82
CA ILE A 68 6.56 -9.97 -5.63
C ILE A 68 5.22 -9.73 -4.92
N CYS A 69 5.21 -9.85 -3.60
CA CYS A 69 3.99 -9.73 -2.80
C CYS A 69 4.22 -8.82 -1.59
N VAL A 70 3.17 -8.07 -1.22
CA VAL A 70 3.12 -7.34 0.05
C VAL A 70 1.91 -7.79 0.86
N ARG A 71 2.13 -8.15 2.12
CA ARG A 71 1.07 -8.46 3.10
C ARG A 71 1.22 -7.56 4.31
N THR A 72 0.10 -6.95 4.71
CA THR A 72 0.05 -6.00 5.83
C THR A 72 -0.63 -6.57 7.06
N GLY A 73 -1.18 -7.79 6.97
CA GLY A 73 -1.87 -8.45 8.08
C GLY A 73 -0.94 -8.72 9.25
N ASP A 74 0.30 -9.10 8.95
CA ASP A 74 1.28 -9.56 9.93
C ASP A 74 2.38 -8.50 10.22
N ILE A 75 2.04 -7.20 10.08
CA ILE A 75 3.03 -6.12 10.28
C ILE A 75 3.57 -6.13 11.71
N GLU A 76 2.74 -6.45 12.70
CA GLU A 76 3.14 -6.38 14.12
C GLU A 76 4.04 -7.54 14.54
N GLU A 77 3.95 -8.67 13.83
CA GLU A 77 4.74 -9.88 14.02
C GLU A 77 6.15 -9.78 13.40
N VAL A 78 6.36 -8.80 12.50
CA VAL A 78 7.66 -8.54 11.91
C VAL A 78 8.69 -8.20 13.00
N GLY A 79 9.84 -8.85 12.93
CA GLY A 79 10.84 -8.86 14.00
C GLY A 79 10.99 -10.24 14.65
N ASP A 80 10.01 -11.12 14.47
CA ASP A 80 10.13 -12.52 14.84
C ASP A 80 11.06 -13.31 13.89
N ALA A 81 11.00 -14.65 13.92
CA ALA A 81 11.91 -15.48 13.12
C ALA A 81 11.49 -15.62 11.64
N SER A 82 10.25 -15.31 11.26
CA SER A 82 9.66 -15.79 9.99
C SER A 82 8.73 -14.82 9.25
N HIS A 83 8.21 -13.77 9.89
CA HIS A 83 7.30 -12.84 9.24
C HIS A 83 8.05 -11.77 8.46
N CYS A 84 7.52 -11.47 7.27
CA CYS A 84 7.99 -10.42 6.37
C CYS A 84 6.79 -9.67 5.80
N THR A 85 6.91 -8.36 5.61
CA THR A 85 5.86 -7.56 4.96
C THR A 85 5.91 -7.67 3.45
N PHE A 86 7.10 -7.76 2.89
CA PHE A 86 7.36 -8.12 1.49
C PHE A 86 7.88 -9.56 1.43
N PHE A 87 7.50 -10.31 0.42
CA PHE A 87 8.09 -11.62 0.13
C PHE A 87 7.92 -11.97 -1.35
N GLU A 88 8.67 -12.96 -1.79
CA GLU A 88 8.59 -13.47 -3.16
C GLU A 88 7.89 -14.82 -3.18
N MET A 89 6.84 -14.91 -4.00
CA MET A 89 6.07 -16.13 -4.19
C MET A 89 6.45 -16.76 -5.54
N LEU A 90 7.13 -17.90 -5.52
CA LEU A 90 7.39 -18.66 -6.72
C LEU A 90 6.11 -19.42 -7.09
N GLY A 91 5.63 -19.21 -8.30
CA GLY A 91 4.37 -19.77 -8.75
C GLY A 91 4.45 -20.46 -10.11
N ASN A 92 3.62 -21.48 -10.27
CA ASN A 92 3.32 -22.11 -11.53
C ASN A 92 1.80 -22.30 -11.67
N TRP A 93 1.28 -22.07 -12.88
CA TRP A 93 -0.14 -22.12 -13.17
C TRP A 93 -0.48 -23.04 -14.33
N SER A 94 -1.58 -23.77 -14.17
CA SER A 94 -2.29 -24.48 -15.24
C SER A 94 -3.59 -23.77 -15.53
N LEU A 95 -3.74 -23.26 -16.75
CA LEU A 95 -4.96 -22.63 -17.25
C LEU A 95 -5.75 -23.64 -18.09
N GLY A 96 -6.31 -24.65 -17.43
CA GLY A 96 -7.11 -25.70 -18.08
C GLY A 96 -6.30 -26.76 -18.82
N ASP A 97 -5.04 -26.99 -18.46
CA ASP A 97 -4.14 -27.92 -19.16
C ASP A 97 -3.83 -29.21 -18.38
N TYR A 98 -3.16 -29.10 -17.23
CA TYR A 98 -2.91 -30.19 -16.29
C TYR A 98 -3.62 -29.96 -14.95
N PHE A 99 -3.68 -30.98 -14.10
CA PHE A 99 -4.35 -30.88 -12.79
C PHE A 99 -3.54 -31.57 -11.69
N LYS A 100 -4.21 -32.21 -10.72
CA LYS A 100 -3.61 -32.78 -9.50
C LYS A 100 -2.43 -33.70 -9.75
N LYS A 101 -2.57 -34.69 -10.66
CA LYS A 101 -1.53 -35.71 -10.87
C LYS A 101 -0.20 -35.09 -11.26
N GLU A 102 -0.18 -34.26 -12.29
CA GLU A 102 1.02 -33.59 -12.77
C GLU A 102 1.51 -32.56 -11.73
N ALA A 103 0.62 -31.73 -11.18
CA ALA A 103 0.98 -30.69 -10.21
C ALA A 103 1.68 -31.26 -8.98
N ILE A 104 1.09 -32.31 -8.38
CA ILE A 104 1.65 -32.99 -7.20
C ILE A 104 2.97 -33.70 -7.56
N SER A 105 3.01 -34.41 -8.69
CA SER A 105 4.23 -35.11 -9.12
C SER A 105 5.41 -34.16 -9.35
N TRP A 106 5.16 -33.00 -9.97
CA TRP A 106 6.19 -31.99 -10.18
C TRP A 106 6.60 -31.30 -8.89
N SER A 107 5.65 -31.06 -7.98
CA SER A 107 5.97 -30.51 -6.66
C SER A 107 6.85 -31.46 -5.86
N PHE A 108 6.50 -32.75 -5.84
CA PHE A 108 7.29 -33.80 -5.22
C PHE A 108 8.70 -33.88 -5.82
N ASP A 109 8.81 -33.89 -7.15
CA ASP A 109 10.10 -33.94 -7.85
C ASP A 109 10.97 -32.73 -7.53
N PHE A 110 10.40 -31.53 -7.50
CA PHE A 110 11.15 -30.32 -7.16
C PHE A 110 11.67 -30.38 -5.71
N LEU A 111 10.81 -30.71 -4.75
CA LEU A 111 11.19 -30.79 -3.34
C LEU A 111 12.24 -31.88 -3.09
N THR A 112 12.06 -33.08 -3.63
CA THR A 112 12.90 -34.24 -3.29
C THR A 112 14.13 -34.39 -4.19
N LYS A 113 14.01 -34.14 -5.50
CA LYS A 113 15.11 -34.36 -6.47
C LYS A 113 15.92 -33.09 -6.73
N VAL A 114 15.27 -31.92 -6.78
CA VAL A 114 15.98 -30.65 -7.07
C VAL A 114 16.52 -30.02 -5.79
N LEU A 115 15.70 -29.98 -4.73
CA LEU A 115 16.07 -29.40 -3.44
C LEU A 115 16.63 -30.43 -2.45
N GLY A 116 16.52 -31.73 -2.74
CA GLY A 116 17.11 -32.79 -1.92
C GLY A 116 16.45 -32.96 -0.55
N ILE A 117 15.19 -32.55 -0.40
CA ILE A 117 14.46 -32.67 0.87
C ILE A 117 14.21 -34.16 1.16
N PRO A 118 14.65 -34.67 2.33
CA PRO A 118 14.38 -36.05 2.74
C PRO A 118 12.87 -36.32 2.89
N LEU A 119 12.39 -37.47 2.39
CA LEU A 119 10.97 -37.81 2.45
C LEU A 119 10.43 -37.92 3.88
N ASP A 120 11.26 -38.36 4.84
CA ASP A 120 10.90 -38.46 6.26
C ASP A 120 10.70 -37.09 6.93
N ARG A 121 11.14 -36.01 6.28
CA ARG A 121 10.89 -34.63 6.73
C ARG A 121 9.74 -33.95 6.00
N LEU A 122 9.22 -34.55 4.92
CA LEU A 122 8.12 -34.02 4.14
C LEU A 122 6.79 -34.50 4.74
N SER A 123 5.90 -33.55 5.01
CA SER A 123 4.50 -33.80 5.35
C SER A 123 3.61 -32.99 4.43
N VAL A 124 2.40 -33.47 4.18
CA VAL A 124 1.44 -32.78 3.32
C VAL A 124 0.06 -32.75 3.96
N SER A 125 -0.69 -31.68 3.72
CA SER A 125 -2.10 -31.58 4.09
C SER A 125 -3.00 -31.72 2.86
N VAL A 126 -4.22 -32.19 3.05
CA VAL A 126 -5.26 -32.29 2.01
C VAL A 126 -6.64 -32.03 2.62
N PHE A 127 -7.60 -31.62 1.80
CA PHE A 127 -8.96 -31.30 2.29
C PHE A 127 -9.70 -32.50 2.88
N ALA A 128 -10.14 -32.38 4.13
CA ALA A 128 -10.88 -33.42 4.87
C ALA A 128 -12.32 -33.66 4.38
N GLY A 129 -12.86 -32.78 3.53
CA GLY A 129 -14.26 -32.81 3.14
C GLY A 129 -15.15 -32.09 4.14
N ASP A 130 -16.30 -31.63 3.68
CA ASP A 130 -17.40 -31.10 4.50
C ASP A 130 -18.75 -31.40 3.82
N GLU A 131 -19.84 -30.84 4.34
CA GLU A 131 -21.18 -31.02 3.75
C GLU A 131 -21.31 -30.43 2.33
N SER A 132 -20.44 -29.49 1.95
CA SER A 132 -20.48 -28.79 0.67
C SER A 132 -19.62 -29.44 -0.40
N CYS A 133 -18.51 -30.08 -0.03
CA CYS A 133 -17.53 -30.63 -0.97
C CYS A 133 -16.89 -31.92 -0.43
N PRO A 134 -16.61 -32.90 -1.31
CA PRO A 134 -16.05 -34.18 -0.90
C PRO A 134 -14.61 -34.03 -0.39
N ARG A 135 -14.21 -35.01 0.43
CA ARG A 135 -12.82 -35.18 0.86
C ARG A 135 -11.89 -35.39 -0.34
N ASP A 136 -10.67 -34.85 -0.27
CA ASP A 136 -9.69 -34.94 -1.35
C ASP A 136 -8.81 -36.20 -1.25
N ASP A 137 -9.43 -37.37 -1.40
CA ASP A 137 -8.73 -38.67 -1.43
C ASP A 137 -7.80 -38.80 -2.65
N GLU A 138 -8.12 -38.14 -3.76
CA GLU A 138 -7.31 -38.15 -4.99
C GLU A 138 -5.91 -37.59 -4.76
N SER A 139 -5.80 -36.40 -4.15
CA SER A 139 -4.50 -35.80 -3.85
C SER A 139 -3.71 -36.64 -2.84
N ALA A 140 -4.38 -37.20 -1.82
CA ALA A 140 -3.77 -38.09 -0.83
C ALA A 140 -3.16 -39.35 -1.48
N ASP A 141 -3.90 -39.96 -2.41
CA ASP A 141 -3.47 -41.16 -3.12
C ASP A 141 -2.28 -40.90 -4.05
N ILE A 142 -2.27 -39.74 -4.73
CA ILE A 142 -1.14 -39.33 -5.58
C ILE A 142 0.12 -39.16 -4.72
N TRP A 143 0.07 -38.42 -3.61
CA TRP A 143 1.22 -38.26 -2.70
C TRP A 143 1.75 -39.60 -2.17
N ALA A 144 0.85 -40.49 -1.74
CA ALA A 144 1.23 -41.81 -1.26
C ALA A 144 1.89 -42.66 -2.36
N SER A 145 1.40 -42.57 -3.60
CA SER A 145 1.99 -43.28 -4.75
C SER A 145 3.40 -42.81 -5.11
N LEU A 146 3.76 -41.58 -4.74
CA LEU A 146 5.10 -41.00 -4.92
C LEU A 146 6.05 -41.36 -3.77
N GLY A 147 5.55 -42.01 -2.71
CA GLY A 147 6.35 -42.51 -1.59
C GLY A 147 6.23 -41.70 -0.29
N VAL A 148 5.35 -40.68 -0.22
CA VAL A 148 5.05 -40.02 1.06
C VAL A 148 4.30 -41.00 1.95
N ASP A 149 4.79 -41.23 3.17
CA ASP A 149 4.14 -42.13 4.12
C ASP A 149 2.74 -41.61 4.46
N ARG A 150 1.74 -42.50 4.53
CA ARG A 150 0.36 -42.12 4.84
C ARG A 150 0.22 -41.41 6.19
N SER A 151 1.08 -41.70 7.16
CA SER A 151 1.11 -41.00 8.46
C SER A 151 1.59 -39.55 8.37
N HIS A 152 2.19 -39.15 7.24
CA HIS A 152 2.60 -37.78 6.92
C HIS A 152 1.61 -37.05 6.00
N ILE A 153 0.46 -37.68 5.67
CA ILE A 153 -0.61 -37.09 4.86
C ILE A 153 -1.79 -36.77 5.79
N PHE A 154 -2.03 -35.49 6.04
CA PHE A 154 -3.00 -35.00 7.02
C PHE A 154 -4.26 -34.49 6.33
N PHE A 155 -5.42 -35.04 6.69
CA PHE A 155 -6.70 -34.48 6.27
C PHE A 155 -7.11 -33.35 7.21
N LEU A 156 -7.16 -32.10 6.72
CA LEU A 156 -7.51 -30.93 7.52
C LEU A 156 -8.81 -30.26 7.05
N PRO A 157 -9.52 -29.56 7.96
CA PRO A 157 -10.79 -28.92 7.62
C PRO A 157 -10.63 -27.76 6.63
N LYS A 158 -11.77 -27.25 6.15
CA LYS A 158 -11.85 -26.16 5.16
C LYS A 158 -11.03 -24.91 5.49
N LYS A 159 -10.92 -24.54 6.77
CA LYS A 159 -10.13 -23.39 7.20
C LYS A 159 -8.63 -23.51 6.88
N ASN A 160 -8.15 -24.74 6.67
CA ASN A 160 -6.77 -25.05 6.33
C ASN A 160 -6.68 -25.36 4.84
N ASN A 161 -7.44 -26.36 4.37
CA ASN A 161 -7.28 -26.88 3.01
C ASN A 161 -8.39 -26.48 2.04
N TRP A 162 -8.68 -25.19 1.95
CA TRP A 162 -9.62 -24.67 0.97
C TRP A 162 -9.33 -23.23 0.60
N TRP A 163 -9.14 -22.99 -0.69
CA TRP A 163 -8.93 -21.65 -1.20
C TRP A 163 -10.24 -21.08 -1.77
N GLY A 164 -10.71 -19.96 -1.19
CA GLY A 164 -11.89 -19.23 -1.66
C GLY A 164 -11.62 -18.41 -2.93
N PRO A 165 -12.62 -17.82 -3.59
CA PRO A 165 -12.34 -16.96 -4.74
C PRO A 165 -11.58 -15.68 -4.35
N ALA A 166 -10.88 -15.09 -5.33
CA ALA A 166 -10.47 -13.69 -5.23
C ALA A 166 -11.74 -12.82 -5.19
N GLY A 167 -12.11 -12.35 -3.99
CA GLY A 167 -13.34 -11.61 -3.73
C GLY A 167 -14.53 -12.48 -3.28
N VAL A 168 -15.76 -12.03 -3.60
CA VAL A 168 -17.00 -12.68 -3.10
C VAL A 168 -17.37 -13.92 -3.92
N THR A 169 -17.09 -13.89 -5.22
CA THR A 169 -17.47 -14.90 -6.21
C THR A 169 -16.31 -15.26 -7.11
N GLY A 170 -16.21 -16.50 -7.57
CA GLY A 170 -15.16 -16.89 -8.52
C GLY A 170 -14.69 -18.34 -8.40
N PRO A 171 -13.62 -18.70 -9.15
CA PRO A 171 -12.95 -20.00 -9.06
C PRO A 171 -12.40 -20.26 -7.66
N CYS A 172 -12.57 -21.47 -7.17
CA CYS A 172 -12.15 -21.91 -5.85
C CYS A 172 -12.00 -23.45 -5.83
N GLY A 173 -11.44 -23.98 -4.75
CA GLY A 173 -11.33 -25.42 -4.58
C GLY A 173 -10.47 -25.85 -3.40
N PRO A 174 -10.32 -27.18 -3.22
CA PRO A 174 -9.40 -27.72 -2.25
C PRO A 174 -7.97 -27.46 -2.70
N ASP A 175 -7.04 -27.54 -1.77
CA ASP A 175 -5.62 -27.50 -2.02
C ASP A 175 -4.91 -28.63 -1.28
N THR A 176 -3.62 -28.76 -1.57
CA THR A 176 -2.68 -29.54 -0.76
C THR A 176 -1.49 -28.66 -0.43
N GLU A 177 -1.10 -28.62 0.84
CA GLU A 177 0.03 -27.82 1.31
C GLU A 177 1.18 -28.73 1.72
N MET A 178 2.40 -28.27 1.50
CA MET A 178 3.65 -29.01 1.72
C MET A 178 4.41 -28.39 2.88
N PHE A 179 4.69 -29.23 3.88
CA PHE A 179 5.32 -28.85 5.13
C PHE A 179 6.64 -29.57 5.32
N ILE A 180 7.58 -28.88 5.95
CA ILE A 180 8.84 -29.45 6.41
C ILE A 180 8.80 -29.60 7.93
N ASP A 181 9.14 -30.81 8.42
CA ASP A 181 9.40 -31.03 9.83
C ASP A 181 10.67 -30.28 10.24
N THR A 182 10.52 -29.34 11.16
CA THR A 182 11.59 -28.48 11.70
C THR A 182 12.43 -29.19 12.75
N GLY A 183 12.05 -30.41 13.16
CA GLY A 183 12.69 -31.17 14.23
C GLY A 183 12.19 -30.78 15.63
N LYS A 184 11.29 -29.80 15.75
CA LYS A 184 10.66 -29.47 17.04
C LYS A 184 9.83 -30.67 17.55
N PRO A 185 9.77 -30.87 18.88
CA PRO A 185 8.93 -31.91 19.46
C PRO A 185 7.46 -31.63 19.18
N LYS A 186 6.65 -32.68 19.14
CA LYS A 186 5.19 -32.56 19.02
C LYS A 186 4.64 -31.77 20.21
N CYS A 187 3.72 -30.83 19.96
CA CYS A 187 3.05 -30.09 21.03
C CYS A 187 1.96 -30.91 21.75
N SER A 188 1.53 -32.02 21.16
CA SER A 188 0.57 -32.98 21.72
C SER A 188 0.62 -34.29 20.93
N GLU A 189 -0.08 -35.33 21.39
CA GLU A 189 -0.23 -36.59 20.64
C GLU A 189 -0.89 -36.36 19.25
N ASN A 190 -1.78 -35.37 19.15
CA ASN A 190 -2.50 -34.99 17.93
C ASN A 190 -1.83 -33.85 17.14
N CYS A 191 -0.54 -33.58 17.39
CA CYS A 191 0.20 -32.54 16.69
C CYS A 191 0.21 -32.79 15.18
N SER A 192 -0.25 -31.81 14.41
CA SER A 192 -0.40 -31.87 12.95
C SER A 192 0.03 -30.54 12.33
N PRO A 193 0.08 -30.44 10.99
CA PRO A 193 0.33 -29.17 10.30
C PRO A 193 -0.67 -28.05 10.61
N ALA A 194 -1.84 -28.35 11.17
CA ALA A 194 -2.80 -27.34 11.63
C ALA A 194 -2.40 -26.63 12.94
N CYS A 195 -1.25 -26.98 13.56
CA CYS A 195 -0.80 -26.41 14.82
C CYS A 195 0.24 -25.30 14.63
N ASP A 196 0.11 -24.20 15.37
CA ASP A 196 1.06 -23.07 15.35
C ASP A 196 2.33 -23.32 16.21
N CYS A 197 2.62 -24.57 16.56
CA CYS A 197 3.77 -24.94 17.40
C CYS A 197 5.13 -24.83 16.68
N GLY A 198 5.11 -24.59 15.37
CA GLY A 198 6.29 -24.49 14.52
C GLY A 198 7.00 -25.82 14.25
N LYS A 199 6.38 -26.97 14.56
CA LYS A 199 6.89 -28.29 14.17
C LYS A 199 6.85 -28.49 12.66
N TYR A 200 5.76 -28.06 12.03
CA TYR A 200 5.56 -28.12 10.59
C TYR A 200 5.61 -26.70 10.05
N LEU A 201 6.52 -26.44 9.11
CA LEU A 201 6.59 -25.16 8.42
C LEU A 201 6.10 -25.34 6.99
N GLU A 202 5.01 -24.66 6.63
CA GLU A 202 4.52 -24.61 5.25
C GLU A 202 5.52 -23.86 4.37
N ILE A 203 5.87 -24.46 3.24
CA ILE A 203 6.75 -23.84 2.24
C ILE A 203 6.09 -23.67 0.87
N TRP A 204 5.07 -24.45 0.55
CA TRP A 204 4.43 -24.48 -0.76
C TRP A 204 3.00 -25.02 -0.66
N ASN A 205 2.10 -24.57 -1.54
CA ASN A 205 0.79 -25.16 -1.75
C ASN A 205 0.46 -25.33 -3.23
N ASN A 206 -0.47 -26.26 -3.50
CA ASN A 206 -1.13 -26.46 -4.79
C ASN A 206 -2.64 -26.32 -4.62
N VAL A 207 -3.20 -25.24 -5.13
CA VAL A 207 -4.64 -24.96 -5.15
C VAL A 207 -5.27 -25.53 -6.41
N PHE A 208 -6.30 -26.36 -6.22
CA PHE A 208 -7.00 -27.06 -7.29
C PHE A 208 -8.36 -26.43 -7.56
N MET A 209 -8.36 -25.33 -8.33
CA MET A 209 -9.58 -24.62 -8.71
C MET A 209 -10.44 -25.50 -9.62
N GLN A 210 -11.50 -26.07 -9.04
CA GLN A 210 -12.44 -26.94 -9.75
C GLN A 210 -13.91 -26.60 -9.49
N TYR A 211 -14.17 -25.61 -8.64
CA TYR A 211 -15.51 -25.10 -8.35
C TYR A 211 -15.58 -23.60 -8.61
N PHE A 212 -16.76 -23.11 -8.97
CA PHE A 212 -17.13 -21.71 -9.01
C PHE A 212 -18.06 -21.42 -7.83
N LYS A 213 -17.69 -20.47 -6.98
CA LYS A 213 -18.53 -19.97 -5.90
C LYS A 213 -19.37 -18.80 -6.40
N ASP A 214 -20.69 -18.92 -6.33
CA ASP A 214 -21.62 -17.85 -6.67
C ASP A 214 -21.83 -16.86 -5.50
N ALA A 215 -22.58 -15.78 -5.74
CA ALA A 215 -22.86 -14.75 -4.73
C ALA A 215 -23.71 -15.26 -3.54
N ASN A 216 -24.42 -16.37 -3.72
CA ASN A 216 -25.21 -17.02 -2.68
C ASN A 216 -24.38 -18.03 -1.86
N GLY A 217 -23.11 -18.24 -2.22
CA GLY A 217 -22.21 -19.20 -1.58
C GLY A 217 -22.34 -20.63 -2.10
N ASN A 218 -23.07 -20.88 -3.19
CA ASN A 218 -23.15 -22.20 -3.80
C ASN A 218 -21.91 -22.49 -4.65
N PHE A 219 -21.52 -23.77 -4.69
CA PHE A 219 -20.40 -24.26 -5.46
C PHE A 219 -20.88 -25.07 -6.66
N THR A 220 -20.42 -24.70 -7.86
CA THR A 220 -20.70 -25.45 -9.11
C THR A 220 -19.40 -25.88 -9.77
N PRO A 221 -19.31 -27.06 -10.41
CA PRO A 221 -18.07 -27.47 -11.08
C PRO A 221 -17.64 -26.51 -12.19
N LEU A 222 -16.35 -26.19 -12.27
CA LEU A 222 -15.78 -25.39 -13.36
C LEU A 222 -15.69 -26.22 -14.65
N ALA A 223 -15.99 -25.58 -15.79
CA ALA A 223 -15.82 -26.18 -17.11
C ALA A 223 -14.34 -26.48 -17.44
N LYS A 224 -13.42 -25.65 -16.92
CA LYS A 224 -11.98 -25.86 -16.98
C LYS A 224 -11.42 -25.80 -15.57
N LYS A 225 -10.73 -26.87 -15.17
CA LYS A 225 -10.03 -26.91 -13.88
C LYS A 225 -8.68 -26.24 -14.02
N ASN A 226 -8.29 -25.44 -13.04
CA ASN A 226 -7.01 -24.75 -13.02
C ASN A 226 -6.16 -25.21 -11.84
N VAL A 227 -4.85 -25.03 -11.98
CA VAL A 227 -3.90 -25.19 -10.88
C VAL A 227 -3.27 -23.84 -10.62
N ASP A 228 -3.28 -23.44 -9.37
CA ASP A 228 -2.53 -22.32 -8.83
C ASP A 228 -1.58 -22.86 -7.76
N THR A 229 -0.38 -22.30 -7.65
CA THR A 229 0.61 -22.73 -6.66
C THR A 229 1.37 -21.54 -6.13
N GLY A 230 1.78 -21.59 -4.86
CA GLY A 230 2.59 -20.54 -4.25
C GLY A 230 3.62 -21.10 -3.28
N MET A 231 4.91 -21.02 -3.65
CA MET A 231 6.03 -21.33 -2.77
C MET A 231 6.63 -20.04 -2.21
N GLY A 232 6.78 -19.95 -0.88
CA GLY A 232 7.44 -18.79 -0.26
C GLY A 232 8.96 -18.90 -0.36
N LEU A 233 9.61 -17.98 -1.08
CA LEU A 233 11.06 -17.98 -1.29
C LEU A 233 11.83 -17.93 0.05
N GLU A 234 11.48 -16.97 0.90
CA GLU A 234 12.12 -16.71 2.20
C GLU A 234 12.09 -17.92 3.11
N ARG A 235 10.90 -18.50 3.30
CA ARG A 235 10.70 -19.67 4.16
C ARG A 235 11.42 -20.90 3.62
N THR A 236 11.38 -21.10 2.31
CA THR A 236 12.05 -22.21 1.63
C THR A 236 13.58 -22.11 1.78
N LEU A 237 14.16 -20.92 1.56
CA LEU A 237 15.59 -20.69 1.78
C LEU A 237 15.99 -20.91 3.23
N CYS A 238 15.20 -20.40 4.17
CA CYS A 238 15.45 -20.56 5.60
C CYS A 238 15.54 -22.04 5.97
N ILE A 239 14.54 -22.83 5.59
CA ILE A 239 14.45 -24.22 6.05
C ILE A 239 15.46 -25.14 5.37
N ILE A 240 15.68 -24.98 4.06
CA ILE A 240 16.61 -25.83 3.29
C ILE A 240 18.04 -25.60 3.77
N ASN A 241 18.38 -24.35 4.07
CA ASN A 241 19.68 -24.01 4.62
C ASN A 241 19.81 -24.33 6.11
N GLY A 242 18.74 -24.73 6.80
CA GLY A 242 18.77 -24.98 8.23
C GLY A 242 19.05 -23.72 9.06
N PHE A 243 18.63 -22.56 8.56
CA PHE A 243 18.66 -21.30 9.30
C PHE A 243 17.54 -21.28 10.35
N LYS A 244 17.76 -20.57 11.46
CA LYS A 244 16.72 -20.42 12.50
C LYS A 244 15.71 -19.35 12.15
N SER A 245 16.06 -18.47 11.22
CA SER A 245 15.25 -17.32 10.84
C SER A 245 15.46 -16.92 9.38
N VAL A 246 14.41 -16.40 8.75
CA VAL A 246 14.48 -15.84 7.38
C VAL A 246 15.52 -14.72 7.27
N TYR A 247 15.80 -14.02 8.37
CA TYR A 247 16.78 -12.93 8.43
C TYR A 247 18.25 -13.40 8.35
N GLU A 248 18.51 -14.71 8.43
CA GLU A 248 19.83 -15.31 8.20
C GLU A 248 20.08 -15.67 6.72
N THR A 249 19.05 -15.56 5.87
CA THR A 249 19.18 -15.84 4.44
C THR A 249 19.98 -14.75 3.73
N ASP A 250 20.45 -15.04 2.51
CA ASP A 250 21.15 -14.08 1.66
C ASP A 250 20.27 -12.89 1.21
N LEU A 251 18.98 -12.93 1.53
CA LEU A 251 18.02 -11.83 1.34
C LEU A 251 18.15 -10.73 2.41
N PHE A 252 18.73 -11.04 3.58
CA PHE A 252 18.76 -10.13 4.73
C PHE A 252 20.13 -10.01 5.40
N ASP A 253 20.95 -11.06 5.36
CA ASP A 253 22.23 -11.12 6.08
C ASP A 253 23.14 -9.91 5.81
N PHE A 254 23.18 -9.42 4.56
CA PHE A 254 23.95 -8.23 4.21
C PHE A 254 23.43 -6.95 4.87
N ALA A 255 22.11 -6.80 4.99
CA ALA A 255 21.46 -5.63 5.60
C ALA A 255 21.63 -5.67 7.12
N ILE A 256 21.46 -6.84 7.74
CA ILE A 256 21.70 -7.04 9.17
C ILE A 256 23.15 -6.71 9.54
N LYS A 257 24.13 -7.23 8.79
CA LYS A 257 25.55 -6.91 9.00
C LYS A 257 25.85 -5.41 8.85
N ALA A 258 25.20 -4.74 7.90
CA ALA A 258 25.34 -3.29 7.74
C ALA A 258 24.76 -2.54 8.96
N LEU A 259 23.61 -2.97 9.47
CA LEU A 259 22.99 -2.38 10.67
C LEU A 259 23.84 -2.60 11.92
N GLU A 260 24.42 -3.79 12.12
CA GLU A 260 25.38 -4.05 13.21
C GLU A 260 26.57 -3.09 13.12
N LYS A 261 27.16 -2.95 11.93
CA LYS A 261 28.30 -2.06 11.70
C LYS A 261 27.98 -0.59 11.97
N MET A 262 26.83 -0.10 11.51
CA MET A 262 26.44 1.30 11.66
C MET A 262 26.02 1.65 13.09
N SER A 263 25.39 0.72 13.81
CA SER A 263 24.91 0.92 15.19
C SER A 263 25.96 0.61 16.25
N GLY A 264 26.96 -0.22 15.93
CA GLY A 264 27.87 -0.81 16.92
C GLY A 264 27.20 -1.83 17.84
N LYS A 265 25.97 -2.25 17.53
CA LYS A 265 25.21 -3.29 18.25
C LYS A 265 25.41 -4.65 17.60
N THR A 266 25.07 -5.71 18.33
CA THR A 266 25.20 -7.09 17.86
C THR A 266 23.84 -7.72 17.63
N TYR A 267 23.71 -8.44 16.53
CA TYR A 267 22.57 -9.29 16.23
C TYR A 267 22.67 -10.59 17.05
N SER A 268 22.19 -10.53 18.28
CA SER A 268 22.19 -11.68 19.22
C SER A 268 20.77 -12.21 19.46
N ASP A 269 20.63 -13.54 19.45
CA ASP A 269 19.36 -14.25 19.66
C ASP A 269 18.58 -13.72 20.87
N GLY A 270 17.34 -13.26 20.63
CA GLY A 270 16.38 -12.86 21.67
C GLY A 270 16.54 -11.44 22.25
N GLY A 271 17.47 -10.63 21.73
CA GLY A 271 17.65 -9.24 22.17
C GLY A 271 16.72 -8.23 21.49
N GLU A 272 16.44 -7.09 22.14
CA GLU A 272 15.66 -5.99 21.54
C GLU A 272 16.35 -5.39 20.31
N ASP A 273 17.69 -5.32 20.31
CA ASP A 273 18.48 -4.82 19.18
C ASP A 273 18.30 -5.73 17.94
N MET A 274 18.22 -7.05 18.14
CA MET A 274 17.95 -8.02 17.08
C MET A 274 16.58 -7.77 16.43
N VAL A 275 15.53 -7.59 17.25
CA VAL A 275 14.17 -7.31 16.77
C VAL A 275 14.15 -6.00 15.98
N ALA A 276 14.80 -4.94 16.50
CA ALA A 276 14.91 -3.67 15.80
C ALA A 276 15.61 -3.79 14.44
N MET A 277 16.72 -4.54 14.36
CA MET A 277 17.43 -4.77 13.10
C MET A 277 16.57 -5.52 12.08
N ARG A 278 15.81 -6.53 12.52
CA ARG A 278 14.88 -7.28 11.65
C ARG A 278 13.78 -6.41 11.10
N ILE A 279 13.15 -5.60 11.96
CA ILE A 279 12.10 -4.66 11.55
C ILE A 279 12.63 -3.66 10.52
N ILE A 280 13.81 -3.08 10.75
CA ILE A 280 14.42 -2.15 9.79
C ILE A 280 14.73 -2.85 8.46
N ALA A 281 15.36 -4.04 8.51
CA ALA A 281 15.74 -4.77 7.31
C ALA A 281 14.51 -5.15 6.46
N ASP A 282 13.45 -5.69 7.07
CA ASP A 282 12.19 -6.02 6.39
C ASP A 282 11.51 -4.78 5.83
N HIS A 283 11.24 -3.78 6.66
CA HIS A 283 10.44 -2.64 6.23
C HIS A 283 11.16 -1.78 5.18
N ILE A 284 12.48 -1.66 5.23
CA ILE A 284 13.25 -0.97 4.19
C ILE A 284 13.31 -1.78 2.89
N ARG A 285 13.38 -3.12 2.96
CA ARG A 285 13.20 -3.97 1.78
C ARG A 285 11.84 -3.71 1.13
N THR A 286 10.78 -3.73 1.93
CA THR A 286 9.42 -3.50 1.45
C THR A 286 9.25 -2.10 0.88
N ALA A 287 9.73 -1.07 1.56
CA ALA A 287 9.69 0.31 1.09
C ALA A 287 10.45 0.48 -0.24
N THR A 288 11.61 -0.18 -0.38
CA THR A 288 12.39 -0.20 -1.63
C THR A 288 11.56 -0.72 -2.80
N PHE A 289 10.86 -1.84 -2.60
CA PHE A 289 10.00 -2.41 -3.64
C PHE A 289 8.75 -1.58 -3.91
N MET A 290 8.11 -1.01 -2.90
CA MET A 290 6.94 -0.15 -3.09
C MET A 290 7.29 1.15 -3.84
N LEU A 291 8.38 1.82 -3.45
CA LEU A 291 8.86 3.04 -4.11
C LEU A 291 9.31 2.78 -5.55
N GLY A 292 9.96 1.64 -5.75
CA GLY A 292 10.50 1.19 -7.03
C GLY A 292 9.48 0.51 -7.95
N ASP A 293 8.27 0.21 -7.46
CA ASP A 293 7.26 -0.57 -8.17
C ASP A 293 6.99 -0.05 -9.60
N ILE A 294 6.59 -0.95 -10.48
CA ILE A 294 6.26 -0.69 -11.89
C ILE A 294 5.30 0.50 -12.04
N ASN A 295 4.28 0.58 -11.18
CA ASN A 295 3.29 1.66 -11.18
C ASN A 295 3.63 2.79 -10.19
N GLY A 296 4.66 2.59 -9.35
CA GLY A 296 5.23 3.58 -8.43
C GLY A 296 4.33 3.98 -7.27
N ILE A 297 4.72 3.64 -6.05
CA ILE A 297 3.99 4.03 -4.83
C ILE A 297 4.78 5.13 -4.12
N THR A 298 4.12 6.19 -3.68
CA THR A 298 4.75 7.30 -2.93
C THR A 298 4.11 7.48 -1.55
N PRO A 299 4.85 7.88 -0.50
CA PRO A 299 4.31 8.08 0.84
C PRO A 299 3.14 9.08 0.86
N SER A 300 1.99 8.67 1.37
CA SER A 300 0.74 9.45 1.39
C SER A 300 -0.05 9.26 2.69
N ASN A 301 -1.19 9.93 2.84
CA ASN A 301 -2.11 9.75 3.99
C ASN A 301 -3.21 8.71 3.73
N VAL A 302 -3.24 8.07 2.56
CA VAL A 302 -4.31 7.17 2.12
C VAL A 302 -3.74 5.92 1.44
N ASP A 303 -4.51 4.84 1.47
CA ASP A 303 -4.30 3.60 0.70
C ASP A 303 -2.86 3.06 0.79
N GLN A 304 -2.26 2.64 -0.32
CA GLN A 304 -0.90 2.07 -0.35
C GLN A 304 0.16 3.06 0.14
N GLY A 305 -0.04 4.36 -0.14
CA GLY A 305 0.87 5.42 0.29
C GLY A 305 0.88 5.58 1.82
N TYR A 306 -0.25 5.33 2.50
CA TYR A 306 -0.31 5.28 3.96
C TYR A 306 0.52 4.14 4.52
N VAL A 307 0.41 2.94 3.94
CA VAL A 307 1.16 1.76 4.37
C VAL A 307 2.67 1.98 4.17
N LEU A 308 3.08 2.48 3.00
CA LEU A 308 4.48 2.82 2.73
C LEU A 308 5.03 3.78 3.78
N ARG A 309 4.28 4.84 4.06
CA ARG A 309 4.61 5.82 5.08
C ARG A 309 4.74 5.18 6.46
N ARG A 310 3.81 4.31 6.86
CA ARG A 310 3.86 3.60 8.15
C ARG A 310 5.13 2.76 8.28
N LEU A 311 5.49 1.99 7.25
CA LEU A 311 6.69 1.15 7.24
C LEU A 311 7.96 1.99 7.40
N ILE A 312 8.12 3.04 6.57
CA ILE A 312 9.28 3.94 6.64
C ILE A 312 9.39 4.57 8.03
N ARG A 313 8.29 5.13 8.55
CA ARG A 313 8.30 5.80 9.85
C ARG A 313 8.65 4.84 10.99
N ARG A 314 8.12 3.61 10.96
CA ARG A 314 8.47 2.57 11.94
C ARG A 314 9.96 2.22 11.87
N SER A 315 10.54 2.12 10.67
CA SER A 315 11.99 1.97 10.50
C SER A 315 12.77 3.16 11.09
N VAL A 316 12.34 4.40 10.87
CA VAL A 316 12.99 5.60 11.45
C VAL A 316 13.00 5.56 12.98
N ARG A 317 11.89 5.13 13.61
CA ARG A 317 11.84 4.96 15.07
C ARG A 317 12.86 3.93 15.55
N TYR A 318 12.88 2.74 14.96
CA TYR A 318 13.82 1.69 15.36
C TYR A 318 15.28 2.06 15.05
N ALA A 319 15.52 2.83 13.98
CA ALA A 319 16.83 3.38 13.70
C ALA A 319 17.31 4.32 14.82
N LYS A 320 16.44 5.21 15.32
CA LYS A 320 16.76 6.03 16.50
C LYS A 320 16.99 5.18 17.76
N LYS A 321 16.19 4.13 17.97
CA LYS A 321 16.38 3.19 19.11
C LYS A 321 17.76 2.52 19.07
N LEU A 322 18.23 2.13 17.88
CA LEU A 322 19.55 1.54 17.68
C LEU A 322 20.70 2.57 17.70
N GLY A 323 20.40 3.87 17.78
CA GLY A 323 21.41 4.93 17.73
C GLY A 323 22.05 5.11 16.35
N LEU A 324 21.32 4.75 15.28
CA LEU A 324 21.76 4.99 13.91
C LEU A 324 21.75 6.50 13.57
N SER A 325 22.69 6.92 12.74
CA SER A 325 22.74 8.28 12.20
C SER A 325 21.72 8.47 11.08
N ASP A 326 21.34 9.73 10.84
CA ASP A 326 20.54 10.11 9.67
C ASP A 326 21.16 9.54 8.38
N GLY A 327 20.31 9.01 7.50
CA GLY A 327 20.74 8.40 6.23
C GLY A 327 21.12 6.91 6.32
N ALA A 328 21.13 6.30 7.51
CA ALA A 328 21.38 4.86 7.63
C ALA A 328 20.33 4.02 6.87
N LEU A 329 19.06 4.48 6.82
CA LEU A 329 18.01 3.80 6.08
C LEU A 329 18.22 3.89 4.56
N GLU A 330 18.75 5.02 4.07
CA GLU A 330 19.15 5.18 2.66
C GLU A 330 20.23 4.16 2.28
N GLU A 331 21.22 3.95 3.14
CA GLU A 331 22.28 2.96 2.91
C GLU A 331 21.73 1.53 2.84
N VAL A 332 20.80 1.18 3.74
CA VAL A 332 20.11 -0.12 3.69
C VAL A 332 19.30 -0.27 2.38
N ALA A 333 18.58 0.77 1.95
CA ALA A 333 17.84 0.75 0.69
C ALA A 333 18.78 0.58 -0.52
N LYS A 334 19.93 1.26 -0.55
CA LYS A 334 20.95 1.07 -1.60
C LYS A 334 21.48 -0.36 -1.66
N LEU A 335 21.66 -1.01 -0.51
CA LEU A 335 22.06 -2.42 -0.48
C LEU A 335 20.96 -3.32 -1.06
N TYR A 336 19.68 -3.05 -0.78
CA TYR A 336 18.57 -3.77 -1.41
C TYR A 336 18.48 -3.51 -2.92
N ILE A 337 18.66 -2.27 -3.37
CA ILE A 337 18.72 -1.93 -4.80
C ILE A 337 19.84 -2.72 -5.49
N ALA A 338 21.03 -2.80 -4.88
CA ALA A 338 22.14 -3.56 -5.42
C ALA A 338 21.86 -5.08 -5.43
N LYS A 339 21.23 -5.61 -4.37
CA LYS A 339 20.86 -7.03 -4.26
C LYS A 339 19.85 -7.46 -5.33
N TYR A 340 18.86 -6.61 -5.60
CA TYR A 340 17.70 -6.94 -6.42
C TYR A 340 17.74 -6.37 -7.84
N GLY A 341 18.61 -5.40 -8.14
CA GLY A 341 18.63 -4.69 -9.41
C GLY A 341 18.93 -5.56 -10.64
N ASP A 342 19.58 -6.71 -10.45
CA ASP A 342 19.82 -7.69 -11.54
C ASP A 342 18.65 -8.68 -11.71
N VAL A 343 17.76 -8.78 -10.71
CA VAL A 343 16.55 -9.61 -10.76
C VAL A 343 15.36 -8.79 -11.28
N TYR A 344 15.26 -7.54 -10.84
CA TYR A 344 14.15 -6.63 -11.12
C TYR A 344 14.67 -5.32 -11.70
N GLU A 345 14.66 -5.20 -13.02
CA GLU A 345 15.19 -4.03 -13.74
C GLU A 345 14.52 -2.71 -13.29
N PHE A 346 13.22 -2.76 -12.96
CA PHE A 346 12.49 -1.58 -12.47
C PHE A 346 13.02 -1.04 -11.13
N ILE A 347 13.58 -1.88 -10.26
CA ILE A 347 14.22 -1.43 -9.01
C ILE A 347 15.49 -0.63 -9.33
N LYS A 348 16.28 -1.11 -10.29
CA LYS A 348 17.48 -0.42 -10.76
C LYS A 348 17.14 0.88 -11.48
N ALA A 349 16.12 0.87 -12.34
CA ALA A 349 15.66 2.05 -13.07
C ALA A 349 15.11 3.14 -12.14
N ASN A 350 14.48 2.74 -11.03
CA ASN A 350 13.89 3.67 -10.05
C ASN A 350 14.81 3.95 -8.85
N ALA A 351 16.09 3.58 -8.89
CA ALA A 351 17.02 3.72 -7.76
C ALA A 351 17.07 5.13 -7.17
N ASP A 352 17.19 6.16 -8.01
CA ASP A 352 17.24 7.55 -7.57
C ASP A 352 15.96 7.98 -6.87
N LYS A 353 14.80 7.60 -7.42
CA LYS A 353 13.48 7.87 -6.84
C LYS A 353 13.32 7.19 -5.49
N ILE A 354 13.72 5.93 -5.37
CA ILE A 354 13.66 5.16 -4.12
C ILE A 354 14.44 5.90 -3.03
N VAL A 355 15.68 6.26 -3.30
CA VAL A 355 16.55 6.93 -2.33
C VAL A 355 16.00 8.32 -1.99
N SER A 356 15.57 9.11 -2.98
CA SER A 356 15.10 10.48 -2.74
C SER A 356 13.80 10.54 -1.93
N GLU A 357 12.84 9.66 -2.21
CA GLU A 357 11.55 9.63 -1.51
C GLU A 357 11.70 9.09 -0.08
N LEU A 358 12.54 8.07 0.12
CA LEU A 358 12.85 7.54 1.44
C LEU A 358 13.48 8.62 2.33
N LYS A 359 14.49 9.32 1.80
CA LYS A 359 15.14 10.45 2.47
C LYS A 359 14.15 11.54 2.84
N LEU A 360 13.30 11.93 1.89
CA LEU A 360 12.31 12.99 2.10
C LEU A 360 11.33 12.65 3.23
N GLU A 361 10.87 11.39 3.30
CA GLU A 361 9.98 10.95 4.38
C GLU A 361 10.72 10.81 5.73
N GLU A 362 11.97 10.34 5.73
CA GLU A 362 12.83 10.28 6.93
C GLU A 362 13.06 11.67 7.53
N GLU A 363 13.44 12.66 6.72
CA GLU A 363 13.66 14.04 7.17
C GLU A 363 12.37 14.69 7.69
N ARG A 364 11.24 14.46 6.99
CA ARG A 364 9.92 14.95 7.42
C ARG A 364 9.52 14.36 8.76
N PHE A 365 9.67 13.05 8.91
CA PHE A 365 9.21 12.36 10.09
C PHE A 365 10.16 12.50 11.28
N GLY A 366 11.47 12.62 11.06
CA GLY A 366 12.47 12.71 12.13
C GLY A 366 12.19 13.84 13.12
N LYS A 367 11.72 15.00 12.62
CA LYS A 367 11.31 16.15 13.44
C LYS A 367 10.02 15.87 14.23
N THR A 368 9.03 15.28 13.58
CA THR A 368 7.76 14.86 14.18
C THR A 368 7.97 13.82 15.28
N LEU A 369 8.86 12.86 15.04
CA LEU A 369 9.19 11.78 15.97
C LEU A 369 9.79 12.30 17.28
N GLU A 370 10.74 13.24 17.22
CA GLU A 370 11.34 13.82 18.43
C GLU A 370 10.33 14.54 19.30
N GLN A 371 9.44 15.31 18.69
CA GLN A 371 8.37 15.98 19.42
C GLN A 371 7.36 14.98 19.97
N GLY A 372 6.96 13.99 19.16
CA GLY A 372 6.02 12.94 19.54
C GLY A 372 6.52 12.09 20.71
N LEU A 373 7.79 11.68 20.70
CA LEU A 373 8.40 10.91 21.80
C LEU A 373 8.39 11.69 23.12
N LYS A 374 8.77 12.98 23.09
CA LYS A 374 8.74 13.84 24.28
C LYS A 374 7.33 14.02 24.84
N GLU A 375 6.33 14.19 23.97
CA GLU A 375 4.94 14.33 24.42
C GLU A 375 4.36 12.99 24.92
N PHE A 376 4.70 11.88 24.27
CA PHE A 376 4.33 10.55 24.72
C PHE A 376 4.88 10.23 26.11
N GLU A 377 6.17 10.52 26.35
CA GLU A 377 6.82 10.32 27.66
C GLU A 377 6.11 11.10 28.78
N LYS A 378 5.73 12.36 28.51
CA LYS A 378 4.93 13.17 29.44
C LYS A 378 3.58 12.52 29.73
N VAL A 379 2.90 12.01 28.70
CA VAL A 379 1.61 11.32 28.86
C VAL A 379 1.76 10.13 29.79
N ILE A 380 2.65 9.18 29.48
CA ILE A 380 2.78 7.94 30.29
C ILE A 380 3.25 8.19 31.72
N THR A 381 4.00 9.27 31.95
CA THR A 381 4.47 9.66 33.30
C THR A 381 3.35 10.24 34.17
N HIS A 382 2.36 10.89 33.57
CA HIS A 382 1.31 11.62 34.30
C HIS A 382 -0.06 10.94 34.26
N ILE A 383 -0.23 9.87 33.48
CA ILE A 383 -1.49 9.13 33.49
C ILE A 383 -1.61 8.29 34.77
N PRO A 384 -2.75 8.37 35.48
CA PRO A 384 -2.97 7.60 36.70
C PRO A 384 -3.29 6.12 36.43
N THR A 385 -3.60 5.78 35.17
CA THR A 385 -4.02 4.45 34.72
C THR A 385 -2.95 3.83 33.82
N LYS A 386 -2.89 2.50 33.76
CA LYS A 386 -2.05 1.76 32.80
C LYS A 386 -2.61 1.73 31.36
N THR A 387 -3.43 2.71 31.01
CA THR A 387 -4.06 2.84 29.69
C THR A 387 -4.03 4.29 29.27
N VAL A 388 -3.47 4.57 28.09
CA VAL A 388 -3.47 5.88 27.45
C VAL A 388 -4.88 6.15 26.91
N PRO A 389 -5.59 7.20 27.36
CA PRO A 389 -6.95 7.48 26.89
C PRO A 389 -7.00 7.78 25.39
N GLY A 390 -8.05 7.34 24.69
CA GLY A 390 -8.15 7.48 23.24
C GLY A 390 -8.12 8.93 22.74
N LYS A 391 -8.69 9.88 23.50
CA LYS A 391 -8.57 11.33 23.19
C LYS A 391 -7.14 11.85 23.29
N THR A 392 -6.35 11.30 24.20
CA THR A 392 -4.94 11.66 24.36
C THR A 392 -4.11 11.09 23.21
N ALA A 393 -4.35 9.82 22.85
CA ALA A 393 -3.76 9.22 21.65
C ALA A 393 -4.15 9.99 20.38
N PHE A 394 -5.41 10.43 20.26
CA PHE A 394 -5.86 11.24 19.14
C PHE A 394 -5.19 12.62 19.11
N ARG A 395 -4.94 13.23 20.27
CA ARG A 395 -4.16 14.47 20.35
C ARG A 395 -2.71 14.27 19.92
N LEU A 396 -2.08 13.15 20.29
CA LEU A 396 -0.73 12.79 19.80
C LEU A 396 -0.70 12.74 18.26
N TYR A 397 -1.72 12.14 17.65
CA TYR A 397 -1.88 12.10 16.21
C TYR A 397 -2.19 13.48 15.57
N ASP A 398 -3.27 14.14 15.98
CA ASP A 398 -3.78 15.34 15.32
C ASP A 398 -2.91 16.58 15.56
N THR A 399 -2.42 16.75 16.79
CA THR A 399 -1.64 17.94 17.16
C THR A 399 -0.15 17.78 16.86
N PHE A 400 0.39 16.59 17.13
CA PHE A 400 1.84 16.35 17.07
C PHE A 400 2.26 15.46 15.90
N GLY A 401 1.32 15.01 15.07
CA GLY A 401 1.60 14.16 13.90
C GLY A 401 2.07 12.76 14.26
N PHE A 402 1.90 12.34 15.52
CA PHE A 402 2.44 11.09 16.06
C PHE A 402 1.46 9.94 15.83
N PRO A 403 1.76 8.96 14.95
CA PRO A 403 0.80 7.94 14.54
C PRO A 403 0.27 7.10 15.71
N LEU A 404 -0.98 6.63 15.58
CA LEU A 404 -1.60 5.75 16.59
C LEU A 404 -0.78 4.47 16.76
N GLU A 405 -0.33 3.88 15.67
CA GLU A 405 0.37 2.59 15.69
C GLU A 405 1.67 2.68 16.49
N MET A 406 2.40 3.79 16.37
CA MET A 406 3.59 4.05 17.20
C MET A 406 3.23 4.31 18.66
N THR A 407 2.10 4.97 18.92
CA THR A 407 1.61 5.20 20.28
C THR A 407 1.28 3.86 20.95
N VAL A 408 0.62 2.94 20.25
CA VAL A 408 0.30 1.59 20.72
C VAL A 408 1.59 0.79 20.98
N GLU A 409 2.51 0.79 20.03
CA GLU A 409 3.77 0.04 20.14
C GLU A 409 4.66 0.57 21.27
N LEU A 410 4.77 1.90 21.45
CA LEU A 410 5.48 2.49 22.59
C LEU A 410 4.80 2.25 23.94
N ALA A 411 3.47 2.29 23.97
CA ALA A 411 2.72 1.99 25.19
C ALA A 411 2.99 0.56 25.64
N SER A 412 2.90 -0.40 24.72
CA SER A 412 3.17 -1.80 24.99
C SER A 412 4.59 -2.03 25.54
N GLU A 413 5.62 -1.43 24.91
CA GLU A 413 7.01 -1.48 25.39
C GLU A 413 7.18 -0.94 26.82
N ASN A 414 6.34 0.00 27.25
CA ASN A 414 6.37 0.59 28.59
C ASN A 414 5.37 -0.06 29.57
N GLY A 415 4.71 -1.15 29.16
CA GLY A 415 3.70 -1.84 29.95
C GLY A 415 2.44 -1.00 30.17
N PHE A 416 1.98 -0.31 29.14
CA PHE A 416 0.71 0.42 29.05
C PHE A 416 -0.10 -0.05 27.85
N ASP A 417 -1.41 0.05 27.95
CA ASP A 417 -2.34 -0.13 26.83
C ASP A 417 -2.76 1.21 26.23
N VAL A 418 -3.40 1.21 25.07
CA VAL A 418 -4.02 2.38 24.46
C VAL A 418 -5.50 2.08 24.19
N ASP A 419 -6.37 3.01 24.57
CA ASP A 419 -7.79 2.96 24.24
C ASP A 419 -8.01 3.33 22.75
N THR A 420 -7.88 2.33 21.88
CA THR A 420 -8.04 2.48 20.42
C THR A 420 -9.47 2.84 20.05
N ASP A 421 -10.47 2.21 20.68
CA ASP A 421 -11.90 2.52 20.44
C ASP A 421 -12.19 4.00 20.72
N GLY A 422 -11.65 4.53 21.82
CA GLY A 422 -11.74 5.94 22.17
C GLY A 422 -11.00 6.86 21.19
N TYR A 423 -9.88 6.39 20.62
CA TYR A 423 -9.18 7.09 19.55
C TYR A 423 -10.05 7.17 18.30
N GLU A 424 -10.60 6.04 17.82
CA GLU A 424 -11.44 6.02 16.62
C GLU A 424 -12.67 6.89 16.79
N LYS A 425 -13.27 6.90 17.99
CA LYS A 425 -14.36 7.82 18.30
C LYS A 425 -13.93 9.28 18.18
N ALA A 426 -12.81 9.67 18.80
CA ALA A 426 -12.30 11.04 18.72
C ALA A 426 -11.94 11.44 17.28
N PHE A 427 -11.36 10.51 16.52
CA PHE A 427 -11.03 10.69 15.11
C PHE A 427 -12.28 10.88 14.25
N LYS A 428 -13.33 10.05 14.45
CA LYS A 428 -14.63 10.20 13.76
C LYS A 428 -15.30 11.53 14.11
N GLU A 429 -15.33 11.91 15.39
CA GLU A 429 -15.86 13.21 15.82
C GLU A 429 -15.13 14.38 15.13
N HIS A 430 -13.80 14.28 14.96
CA HIS A 430 -13.01 15.27 14.23
C HIS A 430 -13.31 15.28 12.73
N GLN A 431 -13.45 14.10 12.11
CA GLN A 431 -13.87 13.98 10.71
C GLN A 431 -15.28 14.54 10.48
N GLU A 432 -16.24 14.25 11.35
CA GLU A 432 -17.61 14.73 11.28
C GLU A 432 -17.68 16.24 11.47
N LYS A 433 -16.93 16.81 12.42
CA LYS A 433 -16.78 18.28 12.55
C LYS A 433 -16.18 18.91 11.28
N SER A 434 -15.22 18.22 10.65
CA SER A 434 -14.63 18.66 9.38
C SER A 434 -15.61 18.52 8.20
N LYS A 435 -16.48 17.50 8.21
CA LYS A 435 -17.54 17.25 7.23
C LYS A 435 -18.75 18.15 7.38
N LEU A 436 -19.17 18.52 8.59
CA LEU A 436 -20.25 19.49 8.82
C LEU A 436 -19.88 20.89 8.27
N GLY A 437 -18.59 21.23 8.26
CA GLY A 437 -18.06 22.39 7.51
C GLY A 437 -17.97 22.19 5.99
N ALA A 438 -18.23 20.98 5.48
CA ALA A 438 -18.21 20.60 4.08
C ALA A 438 -19.60 20.26 3.49
N ASP A 439 -20.57 19.82 4.29
CA ASP A 439 -21.94 19.50 3.85
C ASP A 439 -22.84 20.75 3.72
N GLN A 440 -22.37 21.91 4.20
CA GLN A 440 -22.90 23.19 3.75
C GLN A 440 -22.44 23.55 2.32
N LYS A 441 -21.62 22.74 1.63
CA LYS A 441 -21.09 23.09 0.30
C LYS A 441 -22.03 22.63 -0.84
N PHE A 442 -22.67 23.59 -1.50
CA PHE A 442 -23.18 23.48 -2.87
C PHE A 442 -22.04 23.15 -3.87
N LYS A 443 -22.43 22.61 -5.05
CA LYS A 443 -21.54 22.29 -6.19
C LYS A 443 -20.55 23.45 -6.44
N GLY A 444 -19.24 23.16 -6.36
CA GLY A 444 -18.18 24.17 -6.53
C GLY A 444 -17.57 24.70 -5.22
N GLY A 445 -17.99 24.21 -4.05
CA GLY A 445 -17.42 24.61 -2.76
C GLY A 445 -18.11 25.80 -2.10
N LEU A 446 -19.27 26.21 -2.61
CA LEU A 446 -20.05 27.36 -2.14
C LEU A 446 -20.89 26.99 -0.92
N ALA A 447 -20.89 27.79 0.14
CA ALA A 447 -21.67 27.51 1.35
C ALA A 447 -23.17 27.87 1.20
N ASP A 448 -23.50 28.72 0.23
CA ASP A 448 -24.85 29.18 -0.10
C ASP A 448 -24.89 29.72 -1.56
N SER A 449 -25.95 30.44 -1.93
CA SER A 449 -26.10 31.05 -3.27
C SER A 449 -26.35 32.56 -3.21
N THR A 450 -25.87 33.23 -2.16
CA THR A 450 -26.02 34.69 -2.02
C THR A 450 -25.19 35.44 -3.06
N GLU A 451 -25.49 36.73 -3.24
CA GLU A 451 -24.72 37.61 -4.13
C GLU A 451 -23.26 37.73 -3.67
N GLU A 452 -23.02 37.78 -2.37
CA GLU A 452 -21.69 37.83 -1.76
C GLU A 452 -20.88 36.57 -2.05
N THR A 453 -21.51 35.39 -1.93
CA THR A 453 -20.89 34.11 -2.28
C THR A 453 -20.59 34.03 -3.78
N ALA A 454 -21.47 34.55 -4.64
CA ALA A 454 -21.24 34.63 -6.08
C ALA A 454 -20.05 35.57 -6.44
N LYS A 455 -19.88 36.67 -5.71
CA LYS A 455 -18.72 37.56 -5.85
C LYS A 455 -17.43 36.84 -5.45
N LEU A 456 -17.39 36.22 -4.27
CA LEU A 456 -16.23 35.47 -3.81
C LEU A 456 -15.90 34.25 -4.70
N HIS A 457 -16.92 33.67 -5.35
CA HIS A 457 -16.74 32.62 -6.34
C HIS A 457 -16.04 33.14 -7.61
N SER A 458 -16.49 34.28 -8.16
CA SER A 458 -15.79 34.93 -9.27
C SER A 458 -14.35 35.30 -8.90
N ALA A 459 -14.12 35.79 -7.69
CA ALA A 459 -12.77 36.09 -7.19
C ALA A 459 -11.89 34.84 -7.07
N THR A 460 -12.47 33.67 -6.79
CA THR A 460 -11.73 32.40 -6.73
C THR A 460 -11.15 32.01 -8.09
N HIS A 461 -11.88 32.24 -9.19
CA HIS A 461 -11.38 32.00 -10.54
C HIS A 461 -10.24 32.94 -10.93
N LEU A 462 -10.37 34.23 -10.58
CA LEU A 462 -9.28 35.21 -10.77
C LEU A 462 -8.04 34.82 -9.96
N LEU A 463 -8.21 34.37 -8.72
CA LEU A 463 -7.11 33.91 -7.85
C LEU A 463 -6.38 32.70 -8.46
N ASN A 464 -7.13 31.69 -8.93
CA ASN A 464 -6.56 30.49 -9.55
C ASN A 464 -5.70 30.85 -10.77
N ALA A 465 -6.23 31.70 -11.65
CA ALA A 465 -5.49 32.18 -12.82
C ALA A 465 -4.28 33.05 -12.43
N ALA A 466 -4.42 33.92 -11.42
CA ALA A 466 -3.32 34.79 -10.94
C ALA A 466 -2.17 33.97 -10.37
N LEU A 467 -2.46 32.89 -9.62
CA LEU A 467 -1.45 31.99 -9.07
C LEU A 467 -0.60 31.35 -10.18
N LYS A 468 -1.23 30.88 -11.26
CA LYS A 468 -0.53 30.31 -12.42
C LYS A 468 0.39 31.32 -13.10
N GLU A 469 -0.12 32.54 -13.28
CA GLU A 469 0.61 33.61 -13.95
C GLU A 469 1.81 34.09 -13.13
N VAL A 470 1.60 34.39 -11.83
CA VAL A 470 2.63 34.94 -10.93
C VAL A 470 3.70 33.91 -10.57
N LEU A 471 3.32 32.65 -10.38
CA LEU A 471 4.27 31.58 -10.05
C LEU A 471 4.91 30.96 -11.28
N HIS A 472 4.48 31.37 -12.48
CA HIS A 472 4.95 30.83 -13.76
C HIS A 472 4.82 29.29 -13.85
N ASP A 473 3.76 28.75 -13.25
CA ASP A 473 3.54 27.31 -13.14
C ASP A 473 2.10 26.93 -13.57
N ASN A 474 2.00 26.36 -14.77
CA ASN A 474 0.73 25.88 -15.31
C ASN A 474 0.26 24.55 -14.70
N SER A 475 1.12 23.85 -13.94
CA SER A 475 0.78 22.60 -13.24
C SER A 475 -0.02 22.84 -11.94
N ILE A 476 -0.16 24.10 -11.52
CA ILE A 476 -1.02 24.47 -10.40
C ILE A 476 -2.46 24.06 -10.72
N MET A 477 -3.03 23.27 -9.83
CA MET A 477 -4.40 22.79 -9.86
C MET A 477 -5.05 23.03 -8.52
N GLN A 478 -6.34 23.37 -8.55
CA GLN A 478 -7.16 23.41 -7.36
C GLN A 478 -7.24 22.01 -6.73
N LYS A 479 -6.91 21.91 -5.45
CA LYS A 479 -7.04 20.71 -4.62
C LYS A 479 -8.21 20.78 -3.65
N GLY A 480 -8.77 21.97 -3.45
CA GLY A 480 -9.95 22.17 -2.62
C GLY A 480 -10.43 23.62 -2.64
N SER A 481 -11.73 23.83 -2.45
CA SER A 481 -12.29 25.17 -2.28
C SER A 481 -13.39 25.15 -1.21
N ASN A 482 -13.54 26.28 -0.51
CA ASN A 482 -14.68 26.58 0.36
C ASN A 482 -14.93 28.09 0.36
N ILE A 483 -16.08 28.49 -0.18
CA ILE A 483 -16.50 29.88 -0.34
C ILE A 483 -17.74 30.08 0.53
N THR A 484 -17.78 31.13 1.34
CA THR A 484 -18.95 31.58 2.11
C THR A 484 -19.27 33.02 1.72
N ALA A 485 -20.34 33.62 2.24
CA ALA A 485 -20.63 35.04 2.04
C ALA A 485 -19.53 35.98 2.62
N GLU A 486 -18.70 35.47 3.55
CA GLU A 486 -17.71 36.27 4.28
C GLU A 486 -16.28 36.07 3.77
N ARG A 487 -15.95 34.89 3.21
CA ARG A 487 -14.57 34.54 2.83
C ARG A 487 -14.52 33.43 1.79
N LEU A 488 -13.39 33.35 1.09
CA LEU A 488 -13.01 32.17 0.32
C LEU A 488 -11.77 31.50 0.92
N ARG A 489 -11.70 30.18 0.72
CA ARG A 489 -10.57 29.31 1.02
C ARG A 489 -10.24 28.55 -0.24
N PHE A 490 -9.01 28.71 -0.72
CA PHE A 490 -8.54 28.08 -1.95
C PHE A 490 -7.29 27.23 -1.65
N ASP A 491 -7.37 25.94 -1.94
CA ASP A 491 -6.29 24.98 -1.74
C ASP A 491 -5.74 24.56 -3.10
N PHE A 492 -4.43 24.57 -3.28
CA PHE A 492 -3.77 24.30 -4.57
C PHE A 492 -2.47 23.52 -4.38
N ASN A 493 -2.05 22.72 -5.37
CA ASN A 493 -0.77 22.02 -5.29
C ASN A 493 0.39 22.99 -5.48
N PHE A 494 1.20 23.11 -4.44
CA PHE A 494 2.45 23.84 -4.44
C PHE A 494 3.28 23.35 -3.25
N ASP A 495 4.57 23.14 -3.46
CA ASP A 495 5.44 22.38 -2.56
C ASP A 495 6.05 23.22 -1.42
N ARG A 496 6.13 24.54 -1.61
CA ARG A 496 6.68 25.49 -0.64
C ARG A 496 5.68 26.59 -0.24
N PRO A 497 5.92 27.32 0.87
CA PRO A 497 5.21 28.56 1.15
C PRO A 497 5.39 29.58 0.02
N LEU A 498 4.34 30.38 -0.22
CA LEU A 498 4.47 31.60 -1.02
C LEU A 498 5.34 32.60 -0.28
N THR A 499 6.22 33.28 -1.01
CA THR A 499 6.95 34.44 -0.51
C THR A 499 6.00 35.61 -0.32
N LYS A 500 6.41 36.60 0.48
CA LYS A 500 5.58 37.79 0.72
C LYS A 500 5.32 38.54 -0.58
N GLU A 501 6.34 38.62 -1.43
CA GLU A 501 6.33 39.27 -2.73
C GLU A 501 5.37 38.56 -3.70
N GLU A 502 5.35 37.22 -3.70
CA GLU A 502 4.38 36.45 -4.49
C GLU A 502 2.95 36.65 -4.00
N ILE A 503 2.71 36.71 -2.68
CA ILE A 503 1.38 37.00 -2.13
C ILE A 503 0.90 38.38 -2.57
N GLU A 504 1.75 39.40 -2.44
CA GLU A 504 1.46 40.77 -2.86
C GLU A 504 1.22 40.86 -4.38
N ALA A 505 2.01 40.13 -5.19
CA ALA A 505 1.85 40.08 -6.64
C ALA A 505 0.55 39.40 -7.06
N VAL A 506 0.16 38.28 -6.43
CA VAL A 506 -1.11 37.60 -6.68
C VAL A 506 -2.29 38.52 -6.32
N GLU A 507 -2.27 39.12 -5.14
CA GLU A 507 -3.31 40.06 -4.70
C GLU A 507 -3.45 41.25 -5.66
N LYS A 508 -2.31 41.84 -6.05
CA LYS A 508 -2.27 42.94 -7.02
C LYS A 508 -2.86 42.51 -8.36
N ARG A 509 -2.47 41.34 -8.87
CA ARG A 509 -2.92 40.84 -10.19
C ARG A 509 -4.42 40.59 -10.25
N VAL A 510 -5.01 40.07 -9.16
CA VAL A 510 -6.47 39.90 -9.03
C VAL A 510 -7.17 41.26 -9.02
N ASN A 511 -6.67 42.21 -8.23
CA ASN A 511 -7.25 43.55 -8.14
C ASN A 511 -7.11 44.38 -9.43
N GLU A 512 -6.01 44.21 -10.18
CA GLU A 512 -5.85 44.80 -11.51
C GLU A 512 -6.95 44.32 -12.47
N GLU A 513 -7.35 43.05 -12.38
CA GLU A 513 -8.44 42.52 -13.21
C GLU A 513 -9.83 42.98 -12.75
N ILE A 514 -10.04 43.04 -11.44
CA ILE A 514 -11.24 43.63 -10.85
C ILE A 514 -11.41 45.08 -11.31
N GLY A 515 -10.33 45.85 -11.33
CA GLY A 515 -10.30 47.24 -11.78
C GLY A 515 -10.67 47.47 -13.25
N LYS A 516 -10.57 46.45 -14.10
CA LYS A 516 -10.95 46.54 -15.53
C LYS A 516 -12.47 46.53 -15.76
N GLY A 517 -13.26 46.08 -14.79
CA GLY A 517 -14.72 46.05 -14.90
C GLY A 517 -15.24 45.20 -16.07
N ILE A 518 -14.72 44.00 -16.23
CA ILE A 518 -15.02 43.11 -17.34
C ILE A 518 -16.33 42.36 -17.07
N GLU A 519 -17.19 42.30 -18.09
CA GLU A 519 -18.40 41.48 -18.06
C GLU A 519 -18.06 39.99 -17.98
N ILE A 520 -18.69 39.29 -17.03
CA ILE A 520 -18.52 37.85 -16.84
C ILE A 520 -19.48 37.11 -17.78
N LYS A 521 -18.92 36.34 -18.71
CA LYS A 521 -19.69 35.63 -19.75
C LYS A 521 -19.86 34.16 -19.38
N CYS A 522 -21.06 33.64 -19.58
CA CYS A 522 -21.40 32.22 -19.42
C CYS A 522 -21.90 31.66 -20.75
N GLU A 523 -21.22 30.64 -21.25
CA GLU A 523 -21.55 29.99 -22.52
C GLU A 523 -21.72 28.49 -22.30
N GLU A 524 -22.77 27.89 -22.87
CA GLU A 524 -22.94 26.44 -22.88
C GLU A 524 -22.36 25.86 -24.16
N MET A 525 -21.38 24.95 -24.02
CA MET A 525 -20.70 24.32 -25.15
C MET A 525 -20.34 22.86 -24.81
N THR A 526 -19.88 22.08 -25.78
CA THR A 526 -19.40 20.72 -25.54
C THR A 526 -18.04 20.73 -24.83
N VAL A 527 -17.68 19.62 -24.17
CA VAL A 527 -16.37 19.46 -23.53
C VAL A 527 -15.21 19.67 -24.52
N ASP A 528 -15.35 19.21 -25.76
CA ASP A 528 -14.31 19.34 -26.78
C ASP A 528 -14.16 20.79 -27.25
N GLU A 529 -15.28 21.53 -27.41
CA GLU A 529 -15.25 22.97 -27.69
C GLU A 529 -14.62 23.75 -26.54
N ALA A 530 -14.93 23.41 -25.28
CA ALA A 530 -14.34 24.03 -24.11
C ALA A 530 -12.81 23.82 -24.06
N LYS A 531 -12.33 22.60 -24.34
CA LYS A 531 -10.90 22.29 -24.46
C LYS A 531 -10.23 23.09 -25.58
N ALA A 532 -10.85 23.15 -26.76
CA ALA A 532 -10.32 23.90 -27.91
C ALA A 532 -10.19 25.40 -27.61
N GLN A 533 -11.05 25.95 -26.74
CA GLN A 533 -11.00 27.34 -26.29
C GLN A 533 -10.04 27.59 -25.11
N GLY A 534 -9.32 26.57 -24.63
CA GLY A 534 -8.37 26.68 -23.52
C GLY A 534 -9.03 26.76 -22.14
N ALA A 535 -10.28 26.30 -21.99
CA ALA A 535 -10.93 26.27 -20.68
C ALA A 535 -10.26 25.25 -19.74
N ILE A 536 -10.13 25.61 -18.47
CA ILE A 536 -9.54 24.74 -17.43
C ILE A 536 -10.68 24.10 -16.60
N GLY A 537 -10.57 22.81 -16.29
CA GLY A 537 -11.58 22.10 -15.49
C GLY A 537 -11.37 20.59 -15.41
N VAL A 538 -12.18 19.90 -14.61
CA VAL A 538 -12.20 18.43 -14.55
C VAL A 538 -13.03 17.91 -15.72
N PHE A 539 -12.36 17.29 -16.70
CA PHE A 539 -13.00 16.72 -17.89
C PHE A 539 -13.42 15.26 -17.64
N THR A 540 -14.49 15.04 -16.88
CA THR A 540 -15.14 13.72 -16.83
C THR A 540 -16.05 13.59 -18.04
N SER A 541 -15.67 12.84 -19.07
CA SER A 541 -16.47 12.76 -20.30
C SER A 541 -17.28 11.47 -20.42
N LYS A 542 -18.59 11.61 -20.64
CA LYS A 542 -19.32 10.86 -21.68
C LYS A 542 -19.34 11.72 -22.95
N TYR A 543 -19.27 11.10 -24.13
CA TYR A 543 -19.38 11.81 -25.41
C TYR A 543 -20.74 12.54 -25.51
N GLY A 544 -20.72 13.84 -25.83
CA GLY A 544 -21.92 14.65 -26.13
C GLY A 544 -22.48 15.52 -24.98
N GLU A 545 -21.85 15.56 -23.80
CA GLU A 545 -22.33 16.38 -22.68
C GLU A 545 -22.03 17.88 -22.88
N ARG A 546 -23.05 18.74 -22.69
CA ARG A 546 -22.90 20.21 -22.69
C ARG A 546 -22.53 20.71 -21.29
N VAL A 547 -21.51 21.56 -21.22
CA VAL A 547 -20.98 22.17 -19.99
C VAL A 547 -21.11 23.69 -20.03
N LYS A 548 -21.24 24.32 -18.86
CA LYS A 548 -21.18 25.78 -18.71
C LYS A 548 -19.73 26.21 -18.55
N VAL A 549 -19.28 27.12 -19.42
CA VAL A 549 -17.95 27.72 -19.39
C VAL A 549 -18.11 29.19 -19.02
N TYR A 550 -17.42 29.61 -17.97
CA TYR A 550 -17.37 30.99 -17.53
C TYR A 550 -16.06 31.63 -17.96
N THR A 551 -16.15 32.81 -18.59
CA THR A 551 -15.00 33.69 -18.86
C THR A 551 -15.07 34.88 -17.92
N ILE A 552 -14.08 34.99 -17.03
CA ILE A 552 -13.97 36.01 -15.97
C ILE A 552 -12.62 36.69 -16.14
N GLY A 553 -12.59 37.79 -16.90
CA GLY A 553 -11.34 38.46 -17.26
C GLY A 553 -10.38 37.50 -18.00
N PHE A 554 -9.26 37.20 -17.35
CA PHE A 554 -8.23 36.29 -17.85
C PHE A 554 -8.42 34.81 -17.43
N SER A 555 -9.44 34.50 -16.62
CA SER A 555 -9.81 33.11 -16.30
C SER A 555 -10.89 32.61 -17.26
N LYS A 556 -10.74 31.36 -17.73
CA LYS A 556 -11.76 30.63 -18.48
C LYS A 556 -11.87 29.21 -17.94
N GLU A 557 -13.00 28.89 -17.30
CA GLU A 557 -13.16 27.64 -16.55
C GLU A 557 -14.53 27.01 -16.74
N ILE A 558 -14.60 25.67 -16.74
CA ILE A 558 -15.88 24.95 -16.67
C ILE A 558 -16.40 25.06 -15.24
N CYS A 559 -17.55 25.71 -15.05
CA CYS A 559 -18.11 25.94 -13.72
C CYS A 559 -19.64 25.95 -13.74
N GLY A 560 -20.25 25.40 -12.68
CA GLY A 560 -21.71 25.29 -12.54
C GLY A 560 -22.32 26.13 -11.41
N GLY A 561 -21.51 26.89 -10.66
CA GLY A 561 -21.97 27.74 -9.56
C GLY A 561 -22.37 29.15 -10.02
N PRO A 562 -23.07 29.94 -9.19
CA PRO A 562 -23.37 31.36 -9.46
C PRO A 562 -22.11 32.24 -9.47
N HIS A 563 -22.12 33.28 -10.30
CA HIS A 563 -21.05 34.27 -10.41
C HIS A 563 -21.62 35.69 -10.39
N ALA A 564 -20.79 36.67 -10.03
CA ALA A 564 -21.08 38.07 -10.26
C ALA A 564 -21.28 38.36 -11.77
N LYS A 565 -21.93 39.48 -12.10
CA LYS A 565 -22.15 39.89 -13.50
C LYS A 565 -20.93 40.59 -14.09
N ASN A 566 -20.21 41.33 -13.27
CA ASN A 566 -19.04 42.10 -13.70
C ASN A 566 -17.91 41.98 -12.66
N THR A 567 -16.65 42.00 -13.09
CA THR A 567 -15.52 41.99 -12.16
C THR A 567 -15.47 43.22 -11.27
N ALA A 568 -16.04 44.36 -11.67
CA ALA A 568 -16.16 45.56 -10.84
C ALA A 568 -17.06 45.39 -9.62
N ASP A 569 -17.99 44.42 -9.65
CA ASP A 569 -18.92 44.14 -8.54
C ASP A 569 -18.21 43.47 -7.35
N LEU A 570 -16.95 43.05 -7.52
CA LEU A 570 -16.18 42.29 -6.54
C LEU A 570 -15.61 43.15 -5.40
N GLY A 571 -15.53 44.48 -5.56
CA GLY A 571 -14.90 45.35 -4.57
C GLY A 571 -13.37 45.28 -4.61
N GLU A 572 -12.71 45.02 -3.48
CA GLU A 572 -11.25 44.84 -3.38
C GLU A 572 -10.93 43.46 -2.81
N PHE A 573 -10.07 42.70 -3.49
CA PHE A 573 -9.64 41.38 -3.08
C PHE A 573 -8.44 41.45 -2.14
N LYS A 574 -8.50 40.72 -1.03
CA LYS A 574 -7.42 40.67 -0.05
C LYS A 574 -7.14 39.28 0.47
N ILE A 575 -5.87 38.85 0.41
CA ILE A 575 -5.37 37.64 1.02
C ILE A 575 -5.17 37.89 2.51
N VAL A 576 -5.92 37.16 3.34
CA VAL A 576 -5.87 37.28 4.80
C VAL A 576 -4.83 36.34 5.38
N LYS A 577 -4.67 35.15 4.79
CA LYS A 577 -3.75 34.13 5.30
C LYS A 577 -3.32 33.17 4.20
N GLU A 578 -2.04 32.81 4.24
CA GLU A 578 -1.45 31.72 3.49
C GLU A 578 -0.87 30.70 4.49
N GLN A 579 -1.09 29.40 4.28
CA GLN A 579 -0.56 28.34 5.14
C GLN A 579 -0.51 26.99 4.42
N SER A 580 0.26 26.06 4.98
CA SER A 580 0.19 24.65 4.55
C SER A 580 -1.19 24.05 4.87
N SER A 581 -1.76 23.30 3.93
CA SER A 581 -2.95 22.47 4.17
C SER A 581 -2.57 21.02 4.43
N SER A 582 -1.65 20.50 3.64
CA SER A 582 -1.08 19.15 3.72
C SER A 582 0.23 19.14 2.92
N ALA A 583 0.99 18.04 2.96
CA ALA A 583 2.17 17.89 2.12
C ALA A 583 1.83 18.17 0.63
N GLY A 584 2.60 19.04 -0.02
CA GLY A 584 2.40 19.43 -1.43
C GLY A 584 1.16 20.29 -1.71
N VAL A 585 0.43 20.77 -0.70
CA VAL A 585 -0.79 21.58 -0.86
C VAL A 585 -0.76 22.82 0.02
N ARG A 586 -0.89 23.99 -0.60
CA ARG A 586 -1.00 25.29 0.06
C ARG A 586 -2.44 25.76 0.12
N ARG A 587 -2.76 26.60 1.10
CA ARG A 587 -4.09 27.15 1.35
C ARG A 587 -4.02 28.66 1.48
N ILE A 588 -4.78 29.35 0.65
CA ILE A 588 -5.07 30.78 0.76
C ILE A 588 -6.46 30.97 1.37
N LYS A 589 -6.58 31.88 2.34
CA LYS A 589 -7.85 32.46 2.77
C LYS A 589 -7.89 33.92 2.33
N ALA A 590 -8.94 34.31 1.63
CA ALA A 590 -9.11 35.67 1.14
C ALA A 590 -10.54 36.18 1.37
N VAL A 591 -10.71 37.48 1.30
CA VAL A 591 -11.98 38.19 1.45
C VAL A 591 -12.14 39.23 0.34
N LEU A 592 -13.37 39.68 0.12
CA LEU A 592 -13.68 40.87 -0.65
C LEU A 592 -14.10 41.97 0.31
N THR A 593 -13.45 43.13 0.25
CA THR A 593 -13.85 44.32 0.99
C THR A 593 -14.60 45.28 0.07
N PRO A 594 -15.60 46.02 0.57
CA PRO A 594 -16.20 47.11 -0.18
C PRO A 594 -15.10 48.07 -0.65
N LYS A 595 -15.22 48.57 -1.88
CA LYS A 595 -14.32 49.58 -2.39
C LYS A 595 -14.41 50.78 -1.45
N GLY A 596 -13.35 51.09 -0.71
CA GLY A 596 -13.35 52.26 0.16
C GLY A 596 -13.63 53.49 -0.70
N ASP A 597 -14.61 54.30 -0.29
CA ASP A 597 -14.78 55.65 -0.83
C ASP A 597 -13.45 56.39 -0.61
N LYS A 598 -12.64 56.49 -1.67
CA LYS A 598 -11.48 57.37 -1.73
C LYS A 598 -11.89 58.72 -2.27
#